data_AF-A0A814PXM0-F1
#
_entry.id   AF-A0A814PXM0-F1
#
_cell.length_a   1.000
_cell.length_b   1.000
_cell.length_c   1.000
_cell.angle_alpha   90.00
_cell.angle_beta   90.00
_cell.angle_gamma   90.00
#
_symmetry.space_group_name_H-M   'P 1'
#
loop_
_entity.id
_entity.type
_entity.pdbx_description
1 polymer ?
#
loop_
_entity_poly.entity_id
_entity_poly.type
_entity_poly.pdbx_seq_one_letter_code
_entity_poly.pdbx_strand_id
1 'polypeptide(L)'
;MNIRYRAAYGSLLFIFLIAWILLIPEQISQSYPRVYVAIPPAKKFDYLLEPGDDICATDDPLLLIVYVHSAIENRHRRESIRLTWASYSTFGKHIRVLFMLGSSQNTELMKQVQFEFDTYRDIVQQTFIDTYRNLTYKGIMALNWISRHCHRVSYILKTDDDIKKYEHFCIFVDYN
;
A
#
# COMPACT_ATOMS: atom_id res chain seq x y z
N MET A 1 -17.55 -20.21 -62.16
CA MET A 1 -16.12 -20.38 -61.81
C MET A 1 -15.89 -19.60 -60.51
N ASN A 2 -15.31 -20.21 -59.46
CA ASN A 2 -15.06 -19.65 -58.09
C ASN A 2 -15.91 -20.20 -56.91
N ILE A 3 -16.07 -21.52 -56.81
CA ILE A 3 -16.44 -22.18 -55.54
C ILE A 3 -15.36 -23.17 -55.06
N ARG A 4 -14.38 -23.53 -55.90
CA ARG A 4 -13.36 -24.54 -55.57
C ARG A 4 -12.15 -24.05 -54.79
N TYR A 5 -11.93 -22.73 -54.68
CA TYR A 5 -10.74 -22.18 -54.02
C TYR A 5 -10.93 -21.89 -52.52
N ARG A 6 -12.17 -21.76 -51.99
CA ARG A 6 -12.40 -21.46 -50.56
C ARG A 6 -12.11 -22.61 -49.60
N ALA A 7 -12.25 -23.86 -50.05
CA ALA A 7 -11.99 -25.03 -49.22
C ALA A 7 -10.48 -25.27 -49.00
N ALA A 8 -9.64 -24.98 -50.00
CA ALA A 8 -8.20 -25.24 -49.93
C ALA A 8 -7.47 -24.33 -48.93
N TYR A 9 -7.86 -23.06 -48.81
CA TYR A 9 -7.23 -22.13 -47.87
C TYR A 9 -7.56 -22.46 -46.41
N GLY A 10 -8.78 -22.93 -46.13
CA GLY A 10 -9.16 -23.39 -44.79
C GLY A 10 -8.40 -24.64 -44.35
N SER A 11 -8.22 -25.60 -45.26
CA SER A 11 -7.47 -26.83 -44.99
C SER A 11 -5.97 -26.58 -44.80
N LEU A 12 -5.35 -25.68 -45.57
CA LEU A 12 -3.94 -25.32 -45.40
C LEU A 12 -3.67 -24.59 -44.09
N LEU A 13 -4.56 -23.69 -43.66
CA LEU A 13 -4.46 -23.03 -42.34
C LEU A 13 -4.59 -24.01 -41.17
N PHE A 14 -5.48 -25.00 -41.30
CA PHE A 14 -5.67 -26.02 -40.26
C PHE A 14 -4.45 -26.95 -40.14
N ILE A 15 -3.85 -27.32 -41.28
CA ILE A 15 -2.61 -28.10 -41.31
C ILE A 15 -1.44 -27.29 -40.73
N PHE A 16 -1.36 -25.98 -41.02
CA PHE A 16 -0.36 -25.09 -40.40
C PHE A 16 -0.53 -24.96 -38.89
N LEU A 17 -1.77 -24.85 -38.40
CA LEU A 17 -2.09 -24.79 -36.96
C LEU A 17 -1.74 -26.10 -36.25
N ILE A 18 -2.07 -27.25 -36.84
CA ILE A 18 -1.71 -28.56 -36.31
C ILE A 18 -0.20 -28.75 -36.34
N ALA A 19 0.47 -28.37 -37.43
CA ALA A 19 1.93 -28.40 -37.50
C ALA A 19 2.57 -27.46 -36.46
N TRP A 20 2.00 -26.28 -36.20
CA TRP A 20 2.44 -25.40 -35.11
C TRP A 20 2.27 -26.04 -33.74
N ILE A 21 1.11 -26.66 -33.47
CA ILE A 21 0.85 -27.33 -32.19
C ILE A 21 1.76 -28.55 -31.99
N LEU A 22 2.08 -29.29 -33.05
CA LEU A 22 2.92 -30.49 -33.01
C LEU A 22 4.43 -30.19 -33.14
N LEU A 23 4.82 -29.01 -33.65
CA LEU A 23 6.22 -28.55 -33.74
C LEU A 23 6.59 -27.56 -32.64
N ILE A 24 5.65 -27.13 -31.78
CA ILE A 24 6.02 -26.55 -30.49
C ILE A 24 6.76 -27.67 -29.75
N PRO A 25 8.07 -27.54 -29.50
CA PRO A 25 8.72 -28.47 -28.61
C PRO A 25 7.93 -28.37 -27.31
N GLU A 26 7.41 -29.51 -26.83
CA GLU A 26 6.85 -29.65 -25.49
C GLU A 26 7.73 -28.80 -24.60
N GLN A 27 7.22 -27.63 -24.20
CA GLN A 27 8.02 -26.68 -23.44
C GLN A 27 8.28 -27.44 -22.17
N ILE A 28 9.47 -28.04 -22.14
CA ILE A 28 10.02 -28.81 -21.07
C ILE A 28 9.58 -28.05 -19.85
N SER A 29 8.88 -28.72 -18.93
CA SER A 29 8.81 -28.26 -17.56
C SER A 29 10.24 -28.22 -17.06
N GLN A 30 11.01 -27.23 -17.50
CA GLN A 30 12.27 -26.88 -16.91
C GLN A 30 11.79 -26.36 -15.58
N SER A 31 11.89 -27.26 -14.59
CA SER A 31 12.00 -26.91 -13.21
C SER A 31 13.12 -25.88 -13.16
N TYR A 32 12.79 -24.61 -13.35
CA TYR A 32 13.66 -23.52 -12.95
C TYR A 32 14.02 -23.87 -11.52
N PRO A 33 15.31 -24.09 -11.20
CA PRO A 33 15.68 -24.36 -9.82
C PRO A 33 15.11 -23.19 -9.05
N ARG A 34 14.21 -23.50 -8.11
CA ARG A 34 13.63 -22.50 -7.23
C ARG A 34 14.76 -22.10 -6.29
N VAL A 35 15.66 -21.24 -6.79
CA VAL A 35 16.69 -20.60 -6.02
C VAL A 35 15.92 -19.66 -5.12
N TYR A 36 15.61 -20.13 -3.92
CA TYR A 36 15.20 -19.26 -2.84
C TYR A 36 16.40 -18.38 -2.54
N VAL A 37 16.51 -17.27 -3.24
CA VAL A 37 17.37 -16.17 -2.80
C VAL A 37 16.81 -15.78 -1.44
N ALA A 38 17.57 -16.01 -0.38
CA ALA A 38 17.20 -15.51 0.93
C ALA A 38 17.05 -14.00 0.77
N ILE A 39 15.81 -13.51 0.82
CA ILE A 39 15.55 -12.08 0.81
C ILE A 39 16.25 -11.56 2.07
N PRO A 40 17.22 -10.65 1.94
CA PRO A 40 17.92 -10.13 3.12
C PRO A 40 16.87 -9.57 4.09
N PRO A 41 17.06 -9.74 5.40
CA PRO A 41 16.11 -9.25 6.38
C PRO A 41 15.86 -7.76 6.12
N ALA A 42 14.58 -7.38 6.09
CA ALA A 42 14.20 -6.00 5.87
C ALA A 42 14.93 -5.10 6.88
N LYS A 43 15.50 -4.00 6.39
CA LYS A 43 16.18 -3.04 7.25
C LYS A 43 15.23 -2.56 8.34
N LYS A 44 15.62 -2.72 9.60
CA LYS A 44 14.84 -2.31 10.77
C LYS A 44 15.07 -0.83 11.06
N PHE A 45 13.99 -0.13 11.36
CA PHE A 45 14.00 1.26 11.82
C PHE A 45 13.23 1.36 13.14
N ASP A 46 13.67 2.26 14.00
CA ASP A 46 13.04 2.51 15.30
C ASP A 46 11.92 3.54 15.15
N TYR A 47 10.87 3.41 15.97
CA TYR A 47 9.78 4.37 16.03
C TYR A 47 10.23 5.60 16.81
N LEU A 48 10.05 6.78 16.21
CA LEU A 48 10.28 8.08 16.84
C LEU A 48 9.00 8.59 17.50
N LEU A 49 7.88 8.45 16.78
CA LEU A 49 6.55 8.84 17.23
C LEU A 49 5.60 7.69 16.90
N GLU A 50 4.81 7.27 17.87
CA GLU A 50 3.70 6.37 17.65
C GLU A 50 2.57 6.73 18.61
N PRO A 51 1.32 6.75 18.14
CA PRO A 51 0.17 7.05 19.00
C PRO A 51 -0.06 5.90 19.99
N GLY A 52 -0.84 6.16 21.04
CA GLY A 52 -1.12 5.18 22.07
C GLY A 52 -2.07 4.07 21.62
N ASP A 53 -2.30 3.12 22.51
CA ASP A 53 -3.21 1.99 22.31
C ASP A 53 -4.69 2.41 22.18
N ASP A 54 -5.00 3.66 22.50
CA ASP A 54 -6.33 4.25 22.41
C ASP A 54 -6.86 4.35 20.96
N ILE A 55 -5.97 4.34 19.97
CA ILE A 55 -6.35 4.34 18.55
C ILE A 55 -7.22 3.12 18.22
N CYS A 56 -6.86 1.94 18.73
CA CYS A 56 -7.46 0.64 18.42
C CYS A 56 -8.15 0.02 19.63
N ALA A 57 -8.79 0.86 20.46
CA ALA A 57 -9.46 0.49 21.71
C ALA A 57 -10.22 -0.85 21.63
N THR A 58 -10.07 -1.65 22.68
CA THR A 58 -10.43 -3.07 22.72
C THR A 58 -11.93 -3.38 22.65
N ASP A 59 -12.76 -2.39 23.00
CA ASP A 59 -14.16 -2.60 23.33
C ASP A 59 -15.09 -2.44 22.11
N ASP A 60 -14.63 -1.79 21.04
CA ASP A 60 -15.38 -1.65 19.79
C ASP A 60 -14.45 -1.89 18.58
N PRO A 61 -14.67 -2.95 17.79
CA PRO A 61 -13.79 -3.28 16.69
C PRO A 61 -13.79 -2.18 15.62
N LEU A 62 -12.59 -1.70 15.27
CA LEU A 62 -12.40 -0.81 14.13
C LEU A 62 -12.75 -1.55 12.83
N LEU A 63 -13.55 -0.92 11.99
CA LEU A 63 -13.86 -1.45 10.66
C LEU A 63 -12.68 -1.22 9.71
N LEU A 64 -12.13 0.00 9.71
CA LEU A 64 -11.14 0.44 8.72
C LEU A 64 -10.03 1.28 9.35
N ILE A 65 -8.78 0.93 9.06
CA ILE A 65 -7.64 1.83 9.24
C ILE A 65 -7.19 2.34 7.89
N VAL A 66 -7.14 3.66 7.74
CA VAL A 66 -6.57 4.33 6.58
C VAL A 66 -5.19 4.85 6.97
N TYR A 67 -4.13 4.39 6.31
CA TYR A 67 -2.81 4.97 6.47
C TYR A 67 -2.43 5.83 5.25
N VAL A 68 -2.01 7.06 5.54
CA VAL A 68 -1.67 8.08 4.55
C VAL A 68 -0.17 8.20 4.48
N HIS A 69 0.42 7.93 3.32
CA HIS A 69 1.81 8.34 3.08
C HIS A 69 1.85 9.87 2.93
N SER A 70 2.55 10.54 3.85
CA SER A 70 2.72 11.98 3.81
C SER A 70 4.18 12.36 4.05
N ALA A 71 4.71 13.31 3.27
CA ALA A 71 6.05 13.82 3.51
C ALA A 71 6.07 14.66 4.79
N ILE A 72 7.18 14.63 5.52
CA ILE A 72 7.35 15.40 6.75
C ILE A 72 6.94 16.88 6.62
N GLU A 73 7.25 17.51 5.48
CA GLU A 73 6.97 18.91 5.16
C GLU A 73 5.49 19.21 4.84
N ASN A 74 4.71 18.18 4.51
CA ASN A 74 3.34 18.33 4.01
C ASN A 74 2.29 18.53 5.12
N ARG A 75 2.62 19.30 6.16
CA ARG A 75 1.71 19.60 7.28
C ARG A 75 0.35 20.13 6.80
N HIS A 76 0.34 21.04 5.83
CA HIS A 76 -0.89 21.61 5.29
C HIS A 76 -1.79 20.59 4.58
N ARG A 77 -1.21 19.57 3.95
CA ARG A 77 -1.98 18.49 3.31
C ARG A 77 -2.63 17.59 4.35
N ARG A 78 -1.87 17.21 5.38
CA ARG A 78 -2.41 16.46 6.53
C ARG A 78 -3.56 17.21 7.19
N GLU A 79 -3.39 18.50 7.41
CA GLU A 79 -4.45 19.34 7.95
C GLU A 79 -5.70 19.39 7.06
N SER A 80 -5.52 19.54 5.75
CA SER A 80 -6.63 19.53 4.80
C SER A 80 -7.38 18.19 4.82
N ILE A 81 -6.67 17.07 4.96
CA ILE A 81 -7.25 15.74 5.10
C ILE A 81 -8.09 15.66 6.38
N ARG A 82 -7.55 16.08 7.53
CA ARG A 82 -8.26 16.11 8.82
C ARG A 82 -9.55 16.94 8.76
N LEU A 83 -9.49 18.11 8.11
CA LEU A 83 -10.62 19.03 7.99
C LEU A 83 -11.64 18.62 6.93
N THR A 84 -11.34 17.60 6.10
CA THR A 84 -12.23 17.15 5.03
C THR A 84 -12.69 15.72 5.27
N TRP A 85 -12.20 14.77 4.49
CA TRP A 85 -12.71 13.40 4.49
C TRP A 85 -12.27 12.62 5.73
N ALA A 86 -11.14 12.94 6.36
CA ALA A 86 -10.71 12.25 7.59
C ALA A 86 -11.40 12.78 8.85
N SER A 87 -12.33 13.72 8.74
CA SER A 87 -13.04 14.28 9.89
C SER A 87 -13.89 13.21 10.59
N TYR A 88 -13.82 13.19 11.93
CA TYR A 88 -14.63 12.31 12.78
C TYR A 88 -16.12 12.40 12.48
N SER A 89 -16.63 13.57 12.07
CA SER A 89 -18.04 13.76 11.71
C SER A 89 -18.47 12.97 10.48
N THR A 90 -17.53 12.57 9.62
CA THR A 90 -17.82 11.85 8.36
C THR A 90 -17.91 10.33 8.58
N PHE A 91 -17.08 9.78 9.48
CA PHE A 91 -16.90 8.33 9.59
C PHE A 91 -17.06 7.77 11.00
N GLY A 92 -17.29 8.63 12.00
CA GLY A 92 -17.49 8.24 13.39
C GLY A 92 -16.32 7.43 13.97
N LYS A 93 -16.64 6.58 14.95
CA LYS A 93 -15.65 5.79 15.70
C LYS A 93 -15.14 4.54 14.98
N HIS A 94 -15.66 4.16 13.82
CA HIS A 94 -15.30 2.90 13.15
C HIS A 94 -14.13 3.02 12.18
N ILE A 95 -13.71 4.24 11.85
CA ILE A 95 -12.57 4.50 10.95
C ILE A 95 -11.49 5.28 11.69
N ARG A 96 -10.23 4.94 11.45
CA ARG A 96 -9.07 5.70 11.93
C ARG A 96 -8.19 6.08 10.75
N VAL A 97 -7.67 7.30 10.77
CA VAL A 97 -6.71 7.79 9.78
C VAL A 97 -5.39 8.05 10.47
N LEU A 98 -4.31 7.48 9.94
CA LEU A 98 -2.95 7.61 10.47
C LEU A 98 -2.01 8.14 9.39
N PHE A 99 -1.14 9.07 9.75
CA PHE A 99 -0.14 9.63 8.85
C PHE A 99 1.22 8.96 9.06
N MET A 100 1.79 8.45 7.97
CA MET A 100 3.05 7.70 7.95
C MET A 100 4.17 8.62 7.46
N LEU A 101 5.08 8.97 8.36
CA LEU A 101 6.18 9.92 8.13
C LEU A 101 7.55 9.25 8.27
N GLY A 102 8.52 9.73 7.48
CA GLY A 102 9.94 9.49 7.77
C GLY A 102 10.53 10.60 8.64
N SER A 103 11.80 10.47 8.98
CA SER A 103 12.59 11.50 9.66
C SER A 103 13.17 12.53 8.67
N SER A 104 13.67 13.64 9.19
CA SER A 104 14.43 14.64 8.43
C SER A 104 15.68 15.04 9.19
N GLN A 105 16.70 15.48 8.45
CA GLN A 105 17.88 16.12 9.04
C GLN A 105 17.60 17.56 9.50
N ASN A 106 16.50 18.15 9.03
CA ASN A 106 16.07 19.47 9.46
C ASN A 106 15.40 19.39 10.84
N THR A 107 16.10 19.90 11.85
CA THR A 107 15.66 19.89 13.25
C THR A 107 14.39 20.72 13.49
N GLU A 108 14.17 21.77 12.70
CA GLU A 108 12.97 22.60 12.80
C GLU A 108 11.73 21.83 12.32
N LEU A 109 11.85 21.11 11.20
CA LEU A 109 10.77 20.24 10.72
C LEU A 109 10.45 19.13 11.74
N MET A 110 11.47 18.53 12.35
CA MET A 110 11.26 17.52 13.39
C MET A 110 10.49 18.07 14.60
N LYS A 111 10.80 19.30 15.04
CA LYS A 111 10.06 19.97 16.13
C LYS A 111 8.61 20.27 15.74
N GLN A 112 8.37 20.74 14.53
CA GLN A 112 7.01 21.01 14.04
C GLN A 112 6.15 19.74 13.99
N VAL A 113 6.75 18.61 13.60
CA VAL A 113 6.07 17.31 13.57
C VAL A 113 5.80 16.80 14.99
N GLN A 114 6.73 17.00 15.93
CA GLN A 114 6.48 16.70 17.35
C GLN A 114 5.26 17.47 17.86
N PHE A 115 5.21 18.78 17.61
CA PHE A 115 4.08 19.61 18.02
C PHE A 115 2.75 19.16 17.37
N GLU A 116 2.79 18.79 16.09
CA GLU A 116 1.63 18.23 15.39
C GLU A 116 1.19 16.91 16.02
N PHE A 117 2.12 16.00 16.33
CA PHE A 117 1.84 14.73 16.98
C PHE A 117 1.24 14.94 18.38
N ASP A 118 1.78 15.84 19.18
CA ASP A 118 1.27 16.15 20.52
C ASP A 118 -0.17 16.69 20.48
N THR A 119 -0.55 17.35 19.37
CA THR A 119 -1.89 17.91 19.16
C THR A 119 -2.90 16.87 18.67
N TYR A 120 -2.56 16.11 17.62
CA TYR A 120 -3.53 15.27 16.90
C TYR A 120 -3.42 13.78 17.22
N ARG A 121 -2.27 13.32 17.72
CA ARG A 121 -2.01 11.91 18.06
C ARG A 121 -2.33 10.91 16.93
N ASP A 122 -2.08 11.31 15.69
CA ASP A 122 -2.39 10.52 14.49
C ASP A 122 -1.18 10.27 13.58
N ILE A 123 0.05 10.55 14.05
CA ILE A 123 1.29 10.37 13.30
C ILE A 123 2.05 9.13 13.80
N VAL A 124 2.47 8.29 12.85
CA VAL A 124 3.46 7.23 13.06
C VAL A 124 4.72 7.62 12.29
N GLN A 125 5.85 7.71 12.98
CA GLN A 125 7.13 8.13 12.42
C GLN A 125 8.25 7.16 12.80
N GLN A 126 9.11 6.85 11.83
CA GLN A 126 10.33 6.07 12.04
C GLN A 126 11.60 6.84 11.65
N THR A 127 12.75 6.30 12.04
CA THR A 127 14.07 6.96 11.85
C THR A 127 14.57 7.05 10.41
N PHE A 128 13.95 6.39 9.42
CA PHE A 128 14.41 6.47 8.03
C PHE A 128 14.18 7.87 7.44
N ILE A 129 15.13 8.37 6.64
CA ILE A 129 15.01 9.69 6.01
C ILE A 129 13.84 9.68 5.02
N ASP A 130 12.94 10.65 5.18
CA ASP A 130 11.77 10.81 4.33
C ASP A 130 12.18 11.24 2.91
N THR A 131 12.10 10.31 1.97
CA THR A 131 12.36 10.56 0.55
C THR A 131 11.44 9.71 -0.29
N TYR A 132 11.21 10.12 -1.54
CA TYR A 132 10.42 9.34 -2.49
C TYR A 132 10.94 7.91 -2.68
N ARG A 133 12.26 7.71 -2.64
CA ARG A 133 12.88 6.38 -2.75
C ARG A 133 12.59 5.47 -1.55
N ASN A 134 12.26 6.06 -0.40
CA ASN A 134 12.01 5.36 0.86
C ASN A 134 10.51 5.16 1.16
N LEU A 135 9.62 5.40 0.19
CA LEU A 135 8.18 5.19 0.36
C LEU A 135 7.82 3.73 0.72
N THR A 136 8.62 2.75 0.28
CA THR A 136 8.45 1.34 0.67
C THR A 136 8.56 1.16 2.19
N TYR A 137 9.45 1.91 2.86
CA TYR A 137 9.59 1.84 4.31
C TYR A 137 8.36 2.39 5.03
N LYS A 138 7.67 3.39 4.48
CA LYS A 138 6.38 3.87 5.03
C LYS A 138 5.32 2.78 5.01
N GLY A 139 5.22 2.04 3.90
CA GLY A 139 4.25 0.94 3.79
C GLY A 139 4.56 -0.19 4.78
N ILE A 140 5.83 -0.61 4.86
CA ILE A 140 6.27 -1.63 5.82
C ILE A 140 6.04 -1.16 7.26
N MET A 141 6.35 0.10 7.58
CA MET A 141 6.11 0.71 8.88
C MET A 141 4.63 0.67 9.25
N ALA A 142 3.75 1.09 8.33
CA ALA A 142 2.29 1.09 8.54
C ALA A 142 1.78 -0.31 8.88
N LEU A 143 2.12 -1.30 8.05
CA LEU A 143 1.68 -2.68 8.25
C LEU A 143 2.23 -3.27 9.54
N ASN A 144 3.50 -3.03 9.87
CA ASN A 144 4.10 -3.48 11.14
C ASN A 144 3.46 -2.81 12.36
N TRP A 145 3.10 -1.53 12.27
CA TRP A 145 2.46 -0.82 13.37
C TRP A 145 1.03 -1.33 13.59
N ILE A 146 0.24 -1.44 12.52
CA ILE A 146 -1.14 -1.94 12.56
C ILE A 146 -1.17 -3.38 13.06
N SER A 147 -0.28 -4.24 12.56
CA SER A 147 -0.18 -5.64 12.99
C SER A 147 0.15 -5.80 14.47
N ARG A 148 0.78 -4.81 15.12
CA ARG A 148 1.13 -4.86 16.55
C ARG A 148 0.04 -4.32 17.47
N HIS A 149 -0.73 -3.33 17.00
CA HIS A 149 -1.66 -2.58 17.87
C HIS A 149 -3.13 -2.85 17.55
N CYS A 150 -3.45 -3.27 16.33
CA CYS A 150 -4.82 -3.29 15.81
C CYS A 150 -5.19 -4.67 15.26
N HIS A 151 -5.07 -5.70 16.08
CA HIS A 151 -5.27 -7.10 15.67
C HIS A 151 -6.70 -7.44 15.19
N ARG A 152 -7.68 -6.58 15.47
CA ARG A 152 -9.12 -6.83 15.21
C ARG A 152 -9.70 -5.92 14.13
N VAL A 153 -8.87 -5.18 13.41
CA VAL A 153 -9.33 -4.34 12.30
C VAL A 153 -9.76 -5.23 11.13
N SER A 154 -10.90 -4.95 10.49
CA SER A 154 -11.35 -5.74 9.34
C SER A 154 -10.66 -5.36 8.03
N TYR A 155 -10.38 -4.07 7.85
CA TYR A 155 -9.83 -3.56 6.59
C TYR A 155 -8.69 -2.58 6.84
N ILE A 156 -7.70 -2.63 5.95
CA ILE A 156 -6.63 -1.63 5.89
C ILE A 156 -6.66 -0.99 4.51
N LEU A 157 -6.63 0.34 4.49
CA LEU A 157 -6.58 1.15 3.28
C LEU A 157 -5.31 1.98 3.24
N LYS A 158 -4.55 1.86 2.15
CA LYS A 158 -3.46 2.77 1.83
C LYS A 158 -3.96 3.96 1.02
N THR A 159 -3.46 5.16 1.33
CA THR A 159 -3.65 6.39 0.54
C THR A 159 -2.39 7.26 0.54
N ASP A 160 -2.34 8.29 -0.32
CA ASP A 160 -1.31 9.33 -0.36
C ASP A 160 -1.92 10.69 0.03
N ASP A 161 -1.08 11.63 0.47
CA ASP A 161 -1.54 12.94 0.95
C ASP A 161 -1.99 13.93 -0.14
N ASP A 162 -1.82 13.59 -1.42
CA ASP A 162 -2.29 14.33 -2.58
C ASP A 162 -3.50 13.71 -3.27
N ILE A 163 -4.08 12.64 -2.71
CA ILE A 163 -5.32 12.08 -3.25
C ILE A 163 -6.44 13.11 -3.14
N LYS A 164 -7.01 13.45 -4.29
CA LYS A 164 -8.20 14.28 -4.40
C LYS A 164 -9.44 13.39 -4.28
N LYS A 165 -10.55 13.96 -3.80
CA LYS A 165 -11.87 13.31 -3.60
C LYS A 165 -12.39 12.47 -4.78
N TYR A 166 -11.85 12.64 -5.99
CA TYR A 166 -12.31 12.02 -7.24
C TYR A 166 -11.31 11.05 -7.88
N GLU A 167 -10.19 10.73 -7.23
CA GLU A 167 -9.14 9.88 -7.80
C GLU A 167 -8.97 8.60 -6.98
N HIS A 168 -9.26 7.46 -7.61
CA HIS A 168 -9.30 6.15 -6.97
C HIS A 168 -7.95 5.44 -7.10
N PHE A 169 -7.08 5.59 -6.10
CA PHE A 169 -6.06 4.57 -5.82
C PHE A 169 -6.06 4.23 -4.34
N CYS A 170 -6.95 3.31 -4.01
CA CYS A 170 -7.13 2.72 -2.69
C CYS A 170 -6.65 1.27 -2.76
N ILE A 171 -5.57 0.92 -2.05
CA ILE A 171 -5.21 -0.49 -1.88
C ILE A 171 -5.98 -0.99 -0.67
N PHE A 172 -6.95 -1.87 -0.92
CA PHE A 172 -7.68 -2.59 0.12
C PHE A 172 -6.96 -3.88 0.45
N VAL A 173 -6.63 -4.05 1.73
CA VAL A 173 -6.22 -5.34 2.29
C VAL A 173 -7.34 -5.79 3.21
N ASP A 174 -7.96 -6.92 2.86
CA ASP A 174 -8.88 -7.62 3.77
C ASP A 174 -8.04 -8.27 4.87
N TYR A 175 -8.33 -7.90 6.11
CA TYR A 175 -7.62 -8.36 7.30
C TYR A 175 -8.59 -9.24 8.11
N ASN A 176 -9.00 -10.37 7.50
CA ASN A 176 -9.77 -11.45 8.14
C ASN A 176 -9.23 -12.82 7.73
#